data_AF-A0A800JB18-F1
#
_entry.id   AF-A0A800JB18-F1
#
_cell.length_a   1.000
_cell.length_b   1.000
_cell.length_c   1.000
_cell.angle_alpha   90.00
_cell.angle_beta   90.00
_cell.angle_gamma   90.00
#
_symmetry.space_group_name_H-M   'P 1'
#
loop_
_entity.id
_entity.type
_entity.pdbx_description
1 polymer ?
#
loop_
_entity_poly.entity_id
_entity_poly.type
_entity_poly.pdbx_seq_one_letter_code
_entity_poly.pdbx_strand_id
1 'polypeptide(L)'
;QSQSSKLSPLLYRRAGHVISENQRVKHAVGAMRSNDLKLLGQLMQQSHASLRDNFEVSNFALNTMVECALSAPGCLGARMTGAGFGGCAVAIVKTELEIKFYNSVKDCYRKKSSLNPKIISCNPANGVTRLAPLA
;
A
#
# COMPACT_ATOMS: atom_id res chain seq x y z
N GLN A 1 10.11 -28.61 -8.02
CA GLN A 1 9.81 -28.61 -9.47
C GLN A 1 8.71 -27.58 -9.71
N SER A 2 8.96 -26.49 -10.44
CA SER A 2 7.92 -25.49 -10.70
C SER A 2 6.89 -26.10 -11.66
N GLN A 3 5.62 -26.14 -11.25
CA GLN A 3 4.53 -26.59 -12.12
C GLN A 3 4.15 -25.53 -13.18
N SER A 4 5.11 -24.70 -13.62
CA SER A 4 4.86 -23.58 -14.54
C SER A 4 4.32 -24.04 -15.89
N SER A 5 4.58 -25.28 -16.29
CA SER A 5 4.09 -25.89 -17.53
C SER A 5 2.60 -26.26 -17.51
N LYS A 6 1.92 -26.19 -16.36
CA LYS A 6 0.49 -26.56 -16.22
C LYS A 6 -0.46 -25.38 -16.18
N LEU A 7 0.05 -24.15 -16.09
CA LEU A 7 -0.76 -22.94 -16.01
C LEU A 7 -0.50 -22.05 -17.22
N SER A 8 -1.54 -21.35 -17.70
CA SER A 8 -1.34 -20.28 -18.66
C SER A 8 -0.47 -19.18 -18.05
N PRO A 9 0.26 -18.38 -18.86
CA PRO A 9 1.09 -17.30 -18.35
C PRO A 9 0.33 -16.32 -17.45
N LEU A 10 -0.94 -16.06 -17.77
CA LEU A 10 -1.84 -15.22 -16.96
C LEU A 10 -2.07 -15.84 -15.58
N LEU A 11 -2.55 -17.09 -15.53
CA LEU A 11 -2.85 -17.78 -14.27
C LEU A 11 -1.59 -17.96 -13.41
N TYR A 12 -0.44 -18.21 -14.05
CA TYR A 12 0.84 -18.30 -13.37
C TYR A 12 1.20 -16.99 -12.64
N ARG A 13 1.03 -15.83 -13.29
CA ARG A 13 1.25 -14.52 -12.63
C ARG A 13 0.29 -14.27 -11.47
N ARG A 14 -1.01 -14.58 -11.66
CA ARG A 14 -2.02 -14.41 -10.60
C ARG A 14 -1.73 -15.29 -9.38
N ALA A 15 -1.44 -16.57 -9.60
CA ALA A 15 -1.06 -17.48 -8.52
C ALA A 15 0.26 -17.06 -7.85
N GLY A 16 1.24 -16.60 -8.65
CA GLY A 16 2.51 -16.08 -8.14
C GLY A 16 2.35 -14.86 -7.24
N HIS A 17 1.43 -13.93 -7.59
CA HIS A 17 1.08 -12.82 -6.70
C HIS A 17 0.55 -13.35 -5.36
N VAL A 18 -0.47 -14.21 -5.36
CA VAL A 18 -1.10 -14.71 -4.13
C VAL A 18 -0.10 -15.42 -3.22
N ILE A 19 0.73 -16.31 -3.78
CA ILE A 19 1.74 -17.04 -3.01
C ILE A 19 2.78 -16.08 -2.43
N SER A 20 3.31 -15.17 -3.24
CA SER A 20 4.32 -14.21 -2.79
C SER A 20 3.77 -13.19 -1.79
N GLU A 21 2.50 -12.79 -1.93
CA GLU A 21 1.83 -11.87 -1.01
C GLU A 21 1.64 -12.51 0.36
N ASN A 22 1.24 -13.77 0.42
CA ASN A 22 1.14 -14.52 1.68
C ASN A 22 2.49 -14.59 2.42
N GLN A 23 3.59 -14.76 1.70
CA GLN A 23 4.93 -14.71 2.31
C GLN A 23 5.32 -13.30 2.74
N ARG A 24 5.00 -12.27 1.93
CA ARG A 24 5.22 -10.87 2.30
C ARG A 24 4.49 -10.49 3.59
N VAL A 25 3.28 -11.01 3.83
CA VAL A 25 2.55 -10.79 5.10
C VAL A 25 3.34 -11.34 6.28
N LYS A 26 3.88 -12.56 6.18
CA LYS A 26 4.71 -13.14 7.26
C LYS A 26 5.97 -12.30 7.52
N HIS A 27 6.63 -11.84 6.48
CA HIS A 27 7.80 -10.95 6.60
C HIS A 27 7.41 -9.60 7.20
N ALA A 28 6.26 -9.03 6.83
CA ALA A 28 5.77 -7.76 7.35
C ALA A 28 5.47 -7.85 8.85
N VAL A 29 4.86 -8.96 9.30
CA VAL A 29 4.67 -9.24 10.74
C VAL A 29 6.01 -9.31 11.47
N GLY A 30 7.01 -9.98 10.87
CA GLY A 30 8.37 -10.01 11.40
C GLY A 30 8.97 -8.61 11.56
N ALA A 31 8.90 -7.81 10.48
CA ALA A 31 9.40 -6.43 10.46
C ALA A 31 8.70 -5.53 11.50
N MET A 32 7.39 -5.66 11.67
CA MET A 32 6.65 -4.92 12.70
C MET A 32 7.11 -5.31 14.11
N ARG A 33 7.27 -6.61 14.38
CA ARG A 33 7.72 -7.11 15.69
C ARG A 33 9.14 -6.67 16.04
N SER A 34 10.01 -6.53 15.04
CA SER A 34 11.38 -6.04 15.22
C SER A 34 11.52 -4.53 15.11
N ASN A 35 10.40 -3.79 14.97
CA ASN A 35 10.38 -2.35 14.72
C ASN A 35 11.20 -1.91 13.48
N ASP A 36 11.35 -2.80 12.49
CA ASP A 36 12.04 -2.51 11.23
C ASP A 36 11.07 -1.89 10.21
N LEU A 37 10.79 -0.60 10.42
CA LEU A 37 9.89 0.16 9.55
C LEU A 37 10.43 0.34 8.12
N LYS A 38 11.75 0.22 7.93
CA LYS A 38 12.37 0.29 6.61
C LYS A 38 12.05 -0.96 5.80
N LEU A 39 12.23 -2.13 6.39
CA LEU A 39 11.85 -3.39 5.76
C LEU A 39 10.34 -3.45 5.49
N LEU A 40 9.52 -3.02 6.46
CA LEU A 40 8.08 -2.96 6.27
C LEU A 40 7.69 -2.08 5.07
N GLY A 41 8.31 -0.90 4.95
CA GLY A 41 8.09 -0.01 3.81
C GLY A 41 8.52 -0.62 2.47
N GLN A 42 9.64 -1.35 2.43
CA GLN A 42 10.07 -2.09 1.24
C GLN A 42 9.08 -3.19 0.85
N LEU A 43 8.55 -3.94 1.83
CA LEU A 43 7.54 -4.98 1.60
C LEU A 43 6.23 -4.40 1.05
N MET A 44 5.81 -3.21 1.51
CA MET A 44 4.66 -2.51 0.94
C MET A 44 4.87 -2.17 -0.54
N GLN A 45 6.04 -1.64 -0.90
CA GLN A 45 6.38 -1.30 -2.29
C GLN A 45 6.40 -2.54 -3.19
N GLN A 46 7.03 -3.63 -2.73
CA GLN A 46 7.04 -4.91 -3.46
C GLN A 46 5.64 -5.47 -3.65
N SER A 47 4.78 -5.34 -2.63
CA SER A 47 3.39 -5.76 -2.73
C SER A 47 2.61 -4.91 -3.74
N HIS A 48 2.79 -3.58 -3.75
CA HIS A 48 2.16 -2.72 -4.75
C HIS A 48 2.60 -3.08 -6.18
N ALA A 49 3.90 -3.27 -6.40
CA ALA A 49 4.43 -3.69 -7.70
C ALA A 49 3.81 -5.03 -8.13
N SER A 50 3.69 -6.00 -7.21
CA SER A 50 3.04 -7.26 -7.54
C SER A 50 1.54 -7.12 -7.83
N LEU A 51 0.81 -6.22 -7.16
CA LEU A 51 -0.59 -5.95 -7.47
C LEU A 51 -0.77 -5.28 -8.83
N ARG A 52 0.17 -4.40 -9.21
CA ARG A 52 0.17 -3.72 -10.51
C ARG A 52 0.52 -4.69 -11.64
N ASP A 53 1.61 -5.45 -11.49
CA ASP A 53 2.23 -6.17 -12.61
C ASP A 53 1.78 -7.64 -12.68
N ASN A 54 1.67 -8.31 -11.53
CA ASN A 54 1.32 -9.73 -11.48
C ASN A 54 -0.17 -9.97 -11.24
N PHE A 55 -0.86 -9.08 -10.53
CA PHE A 55 -2.30 -9.20 -10.28
C PHE A 55 -3.15 -8.29 -11.17
N GLU A 56 -2.57 -7.22 -11.70
CA GLU A 56 -3.19 -6.26 -12.63
C GLU A 56 -4.51 -5.67 -12.09
N VAL A 57 -4.51 -5.31 -10.80
CA VAL A 57 -5.66 -4.68 -10.12
C VAL A 57 -5.42 -3.21 -9.76
N SER A 58 -4.28 -2.64 -10.15
CA SER A 58 -4.04 -1.20 -9.98
C SER A 58 -4.55 -0.42 -11.19
N ASN A 59 -4.44 0.91 -11.15
CA ASN A 59 -4.72 1.79 -12.27
C ASN A 59 -3.79 3.02 -12.24
N PHE A 60 -3.92 3.90 -13.23
CA PHE A 60 -3.13 5.13 -13.33
C PHE A 60 -3.23 5.99 -12.05
N ALA A 61 -4.44 6.16 -11.51
CA ALA A 61 -4.66 6.96 -10.30
C ALA A 61 -3.94 6.37 -9.07
N LEU A 62 -4.10 5.07 -8.80
CA LEU A 62 -3.43 4.41 -7.67
C LEU A 62 -1.91 4.40 -7.81
N ASN A 63 -1.40 4.09 -9.01
CA ASN A 63 0.04 4.10 -9.27
C ASN A 63 0.63 5.50 -9.05
N THR A 64 -0.04 6.53 -9.57
CA THR A 64 0.37 7.93 -9.39
C THR A 64 0.37 8.33 -7.91
N MET A 65 -0.64 7.91 -7.15
CA MET A 65 -0.72 8.19 -5.71
C MET A 65 0.45 7.56 -4.96
N VAL A 66 0.73 6.28 -5.22
CA VAL A 66 1.84 5.56 -4.58
C VAL A 66 3.19 6.18 -4.98
N GLU A 67 3.41 6.51 -6.24
CA GLU A 67 4.63 7.20 -6.69
C GLU A 67 4.84 8.56 -6.01
N CYS A 68 3.78 9.37 -5.93
CA CYS A 68 3.83 10.65 -5.24
C CYS A 68 4.11 10.48 -3.75
N ALA A 69 3.48 9.50 -3.09
CA ALA A 69 3.75 9.17 -1.71
C ALA A 69 5.21 8.74 -1.49
N LEU A 70 5.75 7.85 -2.32
CA LEU A 70 7.14 7.36 -2.20
C LEU A 70 8.18 8.45 -2.42
N SER A 71 7.85 9.45 -3.25
CA SER A 71 8.73 10.58 -3.54
C SER A 71 8.64 11.69 -2.47
N ALA A 72 7.65 11.63 -1.59
CA ALA A 72 7.40 12.67 -0.59
C ALA A 72 8.31 12.50 0.65
N PRO A 73 8.69 13.61 1.32
CA PRO A 73 9.53 13.56 2.51
C PRO A 73 8.93 12.68 3.62
N GLY A 74 9.76 11.83 4.22
CA GLY A 74 9.36 11.04 5.38
C GLY A 74 8.56 9.77 5.08
N CYS A 75 8.24 9.49 3.81
CA CYS A 75 7.62 8.24 3.41
C CYS A 75 8.62 7.07 3.55
N LEU A 76 8.22 6.01 4.25
CA LEU A 76 9.00 4.78 4.39
C LEU A 76 8.55 3.72 3.38
N GLY A 77 7.27 3.74 3.00
CA GLY A 77 6.70 2.88 1.98
C GLY A 77 5.22 3.15 1.77
N ALA A 78 4.72 2.83 0.59
CA ALA A 78 3.34 3.04 0.21
C ALA A 78 2.83 1.92 -0.71
N ARG A 79 1.53 1.67 -0.67
CA ARG A 79 0.84 0.71 -1.54
C ARG A 79 -0.64 1.05 -1.69
N MET A 80 -1.27 0.55 -2.75
CA MET A 80 -2.74 0.48 -2.80
C MET A 80 -3.29 -0.40 -1.67
N THR A 81 -4.53 -0.14 -1.24
CA THR A 81 -5.24 -0.95 -0.25
C THR A 81 -6.69 -1.21 -0.67
N GLY A 82 -7.25 -2.33 -0.22
CA GLY A 82 -8.55 -2.84 -0.69
C GLY A 82 -8.45 -3.60 -2.01
N ALA A 83 -9.58 -3.67 -2.74
CA ALA A 83 -9.72 -4.52 -3.92
C ALA A 83 -8.91 -4.04 -5.15
N GLY A 84 -8.68 -2.73 -5.26
CA GLY A 84 -8.09 -2.12 -6.47
C GLY A 84 -9.10 -1.52 -7.42
N PHE A 85 -8.65 -1.29 -8.64
CA PHE A 85 -9.36 -0.59 -9.72
C PHE A 85 -9.77 0.86 -9.37
N GLY A 86 -9.17 1.41 -8.32
CA GLY A 86 -9.48 2.71 -7.74
C GLY A 86 -9.41 2.66 -6.21
N GLY A 87 -9.96 3.68 -5.56
CA GLY A 87 -10.01 3.74 -4.10
C GLY A 87 -8.77 4.36 -3.47
N CYS A 88 -8.16 3.68 -2.49
CA CYS A 88 -7.18 4.27 -1.60
C CYS A 88 -5.79 3.65 -1.72
N ALA A 89 -4.79 4.45 -1.36
CA ALA A 89 -3.46 3.98 -1.02
C ALA A 89 -3.19 4.25 0.47
N VAL A 90 -2.27 3.49 1.05
CA VAL A 90 -1.77 3.66 2.42
C VAL A 90 -0.25 3.84 2.36
N ALA A 91 0.27 4.75 3.19
CA ALA A 91 1.69 5.02 3.33
C ALA A 91 2.08 5.04 4.80
N ILE A 92 3.29 4.57 5.10
CA ILE A 92 3.92 4.75 6.41
C ILE A 92 4.79 6.01 6.31
N VAL A 93 4.56 6.96 7.21
CA VAL A 93 5.20 8.27 7.19
C VAL A 93 5.75 8.57 8.57
N LYS A 94 6.93 9.19 8.62
CA LYS A 94 7.49 9.75 9.84
C LYS A 94 6.63 10.90 10.35
N THR A 95 6.16 10.82 11.59
CA THR A 95 5.21 11.78 12.18
C THR A 95 5.69 13.22 12.09
N GLU A 96 6.99 13.47 12.32
CA GLU A 96 7.59 14.80 12.27
C GLU A 96 7.62 15.43 10.86
N LEU A 97 7.34 14.64 9.82
CA LEU A 97 7.29 15.08 8.42
C LEU A 97 5.87 15.05 7.82
N GLU A 98 4.83 14.74 8.61
CA GLU A 98 3.45 14.56 8.13
C GLU A 98 2.94 15.75 7.29
N ILE A 99 3.12 16.98 7.75
CA ILE A 99 2.66 18.19 7.03
C ILE A 99 3.41 18.35 5.70
N LYS A 100 4.73 18.09 5.68
CA LYS A 100 5.55 18.18 4.46
C LYS A 100 5.17 17.08 3.47
N PHE A 101 4.95 15.87 3.96
CA PHE A 101 4.44 14.74 3.19
C PHE A 101 3.10 15.11 2.54
N TYR A 102 2.13 15.57 3.34
CA TYR A 102 0.80 15.94 2.85
C TYR A 102 0.85 16.93 1.70
N ASN A 103 1.58 18.04 1.87
CA ASN A 103 1.67 19.06 0.83
C ASN A 103 2.38 18.54 -0.43
N SER A 104 3.48 17.80 -0.26
CA SER A 104 4.23 17.21 -1.38
C SER A 104 3.37 16.23 -2.19
N VAL A 105 2.65 15.32 -1.53
CA VAL A 105 1.78 14.35 -2.20
C VAL A 105 0.61 15.05 -2.90
N LYS A 106 -0.05 15.99 -2.22
CA LYS A 106 -1.17 16.76 -2.79
C LYS A 106 -0.76 17.46 -4.09
N ASP A 107 0.37 18.15 -4.08
CA ASP A 107 0.85 18.91 -5.23
C ASP A 107 1.33 18.00 -6.36
N CYS A 108 2.08 16.93 -6.03
CA CYS A 108 2.51 15.93 -7.00
C CYS A 108 1.33 15.25 -7.70
N TYR A 109 0.34 14.80 -6.91
CA TYR A 109 -0.79 14.05 -7.41
C TYR A 109 -1.69 14.92 -8.30
N ARG A 110 -1.94 16.16 -7.88
CA ARG A 110 -2.73 17.12 -8.67
C ARG A 110 -2.06 17.41 -10.01
N LYS A 111 -0.74 17.58 -10.05
CA LYS A 111 0.01 17.82 -11.29
C LYS A 111 -0.04 16.64 -12.26
N LYS A 112 0.07 15.41 -11.75
CA LYS A 112 0.11 14.19 -12.59
C LYS A 112 -1.27 13.69 -13.04
N SER A 113 -2.30 13.85 -12.21
CA SER A 113 -3.62 13.25 -12.44
C SER A 113 -4.73 14.24 -12.74
N SER A 114 -4.50 15.55 -12.53
CA SER A 114 -5.54 16.60 -12.55
C SER A 114 -6.66 16.40 -11.51
N LEU A 115 -6.50 15.48 -10.55
CA LEU A 115 -7.45 15.20 -9.47
C LEU A 115 -6.97 15.79 -8.14
N ASN A 116 -7.91 16.13 -7.27
CA ASN A 116 -7.61 16.54 -5.90
C ASN A 116 -7.70 15.33 -4.96
N PRO A 117 -6.61 14.96 -4.26
CA PRO A 117 -6.65 13.82 -3.35
C PRO A 117 -7.22 14.21 -1.99
N LYS A 118 -7.90 13.25 -1.35
CA LYS A 118 -8.22 13.32 0.08
C LYS A 118 -7.21 12.48 0.84
N ILE A 119 -6.39 13.13 1.66
CA ILE A 119 -5.37 12.47 2.48
C ILE A 119 -5.80 12.60 3.94
N ILE A 120 -5.82 11.49 4.66
CA ILE A 120 -6.21 11.42 6.07
C ILE A 120 -5.12 10.68 6.86
N SER A 121 -4.83 11.17 8.06
CA SER A 121 -4.02 10.45 9.04
C SER A 121 -4.90 9.41 9.72
N CYS A 122 -4.38 8.19 9.92
CA CYS A 122 -5.13 7.11 10.55
C CYS A 122 -4.28 6.40 11.60
N ASN A 123 -4.94 5.98 12.67
CA ASN A 123 -4.35 5.20 13.75
C ASN A 123 -5.09 3.86 13.85
N PRO A 124 -4.41 2.75 14.19
CA PRO A 124 -5.08 1.51 14.56
C PRO A 124 -6.09 1.77 15.69
N ALA A 125 -7.31 1.26 15.53
CA ALA A 125 -8.40 1.49 16.46
C ALA A 125 -9.13 0.17 16.79
N ASN A 126 -9.92 0.19 17.87
CA ASN A 126 -10.75 -0.95 18.25
C ASN A 126 -11.81 -1.26 17.19
N GLY A 127 -12.21 -2.53 17.12
CA GLY A 127 -13.38 -2.95 16.35
C GLY A 127 -14.69 -2.46 16.95
N VAL A 128 -15.80 -2.76 16.28
CA VAL A 128 -17.14 -2.43 16.75
C VAL A 128 -17.38 -3.01 18.14
N THR A 129 -17.94 -2.20 19.03
CA THR A 129 -18.31 -2.60 20.40
C THR A 129 -19.57 -1.88 20.84
N ARG A 130 -20.27 -2.45 21.82
CA ARG A 130 -21.42 -1.81 22.46
C ARG A 130 -20.91 -0.74 23.42
N LEU A 131 -21.36 0.51 23.21
CA LEU A 131 -21.11 1.57 24.19
C LEU A 131 -22.03 1.39 25.39
N ALA A 132 -21.53 1.69 26.58
CA ALA A 132 -22.39 1.82 27.75
C ALA A 132 -23.46 2.90 27.48
N PRO A 133 -24.68 2.77 28.03
CA PRO A 133 -25.68 3.83 27.93
C PRO A 133 -25.07 5.15 28.38
N LEU A 134 -25.31 6.22 27.63
CA LEU A 134 -25.02 7.57 28.10
C LEU A 134 -25.87 7.79 29.36
N ALA A 135 -25.20 8.13 30.47
CA ALA A 135 -25.87 8.45 31.73
C ALA A 135 -26.65 9.76 31.61
#